data_AF-A0A434U4Q1-F1
#
_entry.id   AF-A0A434U4Q1-F1
#
_cell.length_a   1.000
_cell.length_b   1.000
_cell.length_c   1.000
_cell.angle_alpha   90.00
_cell.angle_beta   90.00
_cell.angle_gamma   90.00
#
_symmetry.space_group_name_H-M   'P 1'
#
loop_
_entity.id
_entity.type
_entity.pdbx_description
1 polymer ?
#
loop_
_entity_poly.entity_id
_entity_poly.type
_entity_poly.pdbx_seq_one_letter_code
_entity_poly.pdbx_strand_id
1 'polypeptide(L)'
;MSAHFARPHRHEALDRLADRRLLRDLGYIGGHWTAGDSAASFAVTDPATGATVAFVAALGASQTAEAVDAAARALPAWRSALPQERSRILRKWFELIVAAK
;
A
#
# COMPACT_ATOMS: atom_id res chain seq x y z
N MET A 1 -4.37 32.84 5.06
CA MET A 1 -3.85 31.56 5.62
C MET A 1 -3.34 30.71 4.46
N SER A 2 -2.08 30.89 4.08
CA SER A 2 -1.50 30.23 2.90
C SER A 2 -1.31 28.74 3.15
N ALA A 3 -1.97 27.91 2.33
CA ALA A 3 -1.75 26.48 2.26
C ALA A 3 -0.37 26.20 1.66
N HIS A 4 0.67 26.22 2.51
CA HIS A 4 2.05 26.00 2.12
C HIS A 4 2.43 24.51 2.21
N PHE A 5 1.76 23.66 1.43
CA PHE A 5 2.24 22.29 1.18
C PHE A 5 2.04 21.92 -0.29
N ALA A 6 2.44 22.81 -1.20
CA ALA A 6 2.82 22.35 -2.53
C ALA A 6 4.05 21.43 -2.35
N ARG A 7 3.85 20.11 -2.40
CA ARG A 7 4.92 19.10 -2.27
C ARG A 7 5.86 19.24 -3.48
N PRO A 8 7.04 19.88 -3.38
CA PRO A 8 7.63 20.51 -4.56
C PRO A 8 8.30 19.53 -5.52
N HIS A 9 8.72 18.36 -5.05
CA HIS A 9 9.50 17.43 -5.87
C HIS A 9 9.01 16.00 -5.68
N ARG A 10 8.32 15.48 -6.68
CA ARG A 10 8.15 14.04 -6.85
C ARG A 10 9.45 13.49 -7.42
N HIS A 11 9.91 12.37 -6.89
CA HIS A 11 11.09 11.70 -7.40
C HIS A 11 10.90 11.34 -8.89
N GLU A 12 11.83 11.75 -9.76
CA GLU A 12 11.69 11.63 -11.23
C GLU A 12 11.39 10.20 -11.69
N ALA A 13 11.95 9.20 -11.01
CA ALA A 13 11.67 7.80 -11.32
C ALA A 13 10.17 7.44 -11.29
N LEU A 14 9.34 8.17 -10.52
CA LEU A 14 7.89 7.93 -10.46
C LEU A 14 7.17 8.33 -11.75
N ASP A 15 7.74 9.22 -12.56
CA ASP A 15 7.18 9.59 -13.86
C ASP A 15 7.30 8.45 -14.88
N ARG A 16 8.18 7.48 -14.62
CA ARG A 16 8.41 6.30 -15.47
C ARG A 16 7.42 5.17 -15.18
N LEU A 17 6.56 5.30 -14.16
CA LEU A 17 5.53 4.30 -13.87
C LEU A 17 4.49 4.26 -14.99
N ALA A 18 4.37 3.12 -15.66
CA ALA A 18 3.32 2.87 -16.65
C ALA A 18 1.91 2.97 -16.03
N ASP A 19 1.74 2.49 -14.80
CA ASP A 19 0.51 2.66 -14.00
C ASP A 19 0.80 3.39 -12.68
N ARG A 20 0.41 4.67 -12.64
CA ARG A 20 0.58 5.53 -11.45
C ARG A 20 -0.23 5.07 -10.23
N ARG A 21 -1.24 4.20 -10.42
CA ARG A 21 -2.06 3.65 -9.33
C ARG A 21 -1.33 2.58 -8.52
N LEU A 22 -0.17 2.11 -8.98
CA LEU A 22 0.68 1.19 -8.22
C LEU A 22 1.44 1.91 -7.10
N LEU A 23 1.65 3.23 -7.22
CA LEU A 23 2.18 4.03 -6.13
C LEU A 23 1.11 4.20 -5.06
N ARG A 24 1.41 3.76 -3.83
CA ARG A 24 0.52 3.82 -2.68
C ARG A 24 1.26 4.34 -1.46
N ASP A 25 0.63 5.28 -0.78
CA ASP A 25 1.14 5.96 0.42
C ASP A 25 0.31 5.67 1.68
N LEU A 26 -0.76 4.89 1.55
CA LEU A 26 -1.61 4.42 2.64
C LEU A 26 -1.37 2.93 2.91
N GLY A 27 -1.72 2.47 4.12
CA GLY A 27 -1.71 1.03 4.44
C GLY A 27 -2.93 0.33 3.84
N TYR A 28 -2.85 -0.98 3.59
CA TYR A 28 -3.98 -1.76 3.07
C TYR A 28 -4.57 -2.67 4.16
N ILE A 29 -5.72 -2.30 4.70
CA ILE A 29 -6.36 -2.98 5.84
C ILE A 29 -7.78 -3.39 5.47
N GLY A 30 -8.08 -4.69 5.58
CA GLY A 30 -9.44 -5.20 5.39
C GLY A 30 -10.07 -4.85 4.04
N GLY A 31 -9.27 -4.75 2.97
CA GLY A 31 -9.73 -4.38 1.63
C GLY A 31 -9.68 -2.88 1.31
N HIS A 32 -9.24 -2.03 2.23
CA HIS A 32 -9.28 -0.57 2.09
C HIS A 32 -7.90 0.06 2.24
N TRP A 33 -7.71 1.22 1.59
CA TRP A 33 -6.54 2.07 1.80
C TRP A 33 -6.78 2.98 3.02
N THR A 34 -5.94 2.84 4.04
CA THR A 34 -6.15 3.39 5.38
C THR A 34 -4.98 4.27 5.82
N ALA A 35 -5.30 5.44 6.36
CA ALA A 35 -4.36 6.31 7.08
C ALA A 35 -4.34 5.95 8.58
N GLY A 36 -3.29 6.34 9.30
CA GLY A 36 -3.28 6.24 10.77
C GLY A 36 -4.20 7.27 11.42
N ASP A 37 -4.64 7.02 12.66
CA ASP A 37 -5.56 7.92 13.39
C ASP A 37 -5.03 9.36 13.53
N SER A 38 -3.72 9.50 13.68
CA SER A 38 -3.05 10.80 13.77
C SER A 38 -2.77 11.46 12.43
N ALA A 39 -3.14 10.80 11.32
CA ALA A 39 -2.73 11.13 9.95
C ALA A 39 -1.20 11.31 9.79
N ALA A 40 -0.41 10.72 10.70
CA ALA A 40 1.04 10.77 10.64
C ALA A 40 1.57 9.99 9.43
N SER A 41 2.67 10.48 8.87
CA SER A 41 3.40 9.82 7.79
C SER A 41 4.90 10.05 7.94
N PHE A 42 5.70 9.20 7.31
CA PHE A 42 7.15 9.35 7.28
C PHE A 42 7.68 9.27 5.85
N ALA A 43 8.78 9.97 5.61
CA ALA A 43 9.42 10.02 4.30
C ALA A 43 10.14 8.70 4.00
N VAL A 44 9.93 8.17 2.79
CA VAL A 44 10.78 7.17 2.15
C VAL A 44 11.72 7.90 1.22
N THR A 45 13.02 7.73 1.41
CA THR A 45 14.06 8.42 0.64
C THR A 45 14.79 7.46 -0.29
N ASP A 46 15.23 7.97 -1.44
CA ASP A 46 16.14 7.26 -2.33
C ASP A 46 17.55 7.25 -1.71
N PRO A 47 18.14 6.07 -1.41
CA PRO A 47 19.46 5.99 -0.80
C PRO A 47 20.61 6.50 -1.70
N ALA A 48 20.40 6.60 -3.02
CA ALA A 48 21.43 7.08 -3.95
C ALA A 48 21.55 8.60 -3.96
N THR A 49 20.43 9.32 -3.79
CA THR A 49 20.36 10.78 -3.92
C THR A 49 19.97 11.50 -2.63
N GLY A 50 19.37 10.79 -1.67
CA GLY A 50 18.71 11.35 -0.50
C GLY A 50 17.36 12.01 -0.80
N ALA A 51 16.91 12.04 -2.05
CA ALA A 51 15.63 12.66 -2.43
C ALA A 51 14.44 11.88 -1.89
N THR A 52 13.38 12.56 -1.45
CA THR A 52 12.15 11.91 -0.98
C THR A 52 11.38 11.30 -2.16
N VAL A 53 11.08 10.01 -2.06
CA VAL A 53 10.24 9.28 -3.02
C VAL A 53 8.76 9.48 -2.70
N ALA A 54 8.36 9.21 -1.46
CA ALA A 54 6.97 9.33 -1.01
C ALA A 54 6.92 9.54 0.51
N PHE A 55 5.75 9.95 1.02
CA PHE A 55 5.44 9.93 2.45
C PHE A 55 4.42 8.83 2.70
N VAL A 56 4.78 7.80 3.45
CA VAL A 56 3.90 6.66 3.71
C VAL A 56 3.25 6.77 5.09
N ALA A 57 2.00 6.31 5.21
CA ALA A 57 1.24 6.38 6.46
C ALA A 57 1.96 5.65 7.59
N ALA A 58 2.10 6.34 8.73
CA ALA A 58 2.58 5.77 9.98
C ALA A 58 1.39 5.16 10.73
N LEU A 59 1.19 3.85 10.59
CA LEU A 59 0.11 3.13 11.27
C LEU A 59 0.47 2.81 12.71
N GLY A 60 -0.51 2.92 13.61
CA GLY A 60 -0.35 2.67 15.04
C GLY A 60 -0.89 1.33 15.50
N ALA A 61 -0.95 1.16 16.83
CA ALA A 61 -1.48 -0.04 17.47
C ALA A 61 -2.97 -0.27 17.16
N SER A 62 -3.78 0.78 17.07
CA SER A 62 -5.21 0.72 16.74
C SER A 62 -5.44 0.12 15.33
N GLN A 63 -4.82 0.70 14.29
CA GLN A 63 -4.88 0.16 12.93
C GLN A 63 -4.33 -1.28 12.85
N THR A 64 -3.29 -1.59 13.64
CA THR A 64 -2.75 -2.95 13.71
C THR A 64 -3.78 -3.92 14.27
N ALA A 65 -4.51 -3.56 15.34
CA ALA A 65 -5.59 -4.38 15.88
C ALA A 65 -6.71 -4.57 14.85
N GLU A 66 -7.12 -3.51 14.14
CA GLU A 66 -8.11 -3.58 13.06
C GLU A 66 -7.68 -4.54 11.93
N ALA A 67 -6.39 -4.55 11.59
CA ALA A 67 -5.83 -5.45 10.59
C ALA A 67 -5.86 -6.91 11.05
N VAL A 68 -5.54 -7.17 12.31
CA VAL A 68 -5.65 -8.52 12.91
C VAL A 68 -7.10 -8.99 12.89
N ASP A 69 -8.04 -8.14 13.32
CA ASP A 69 -9.45 -8.49 13.33
C ASP A 69 -10.00 -8.72 11.92
N ALA A 70 -9.59 -7.90 10.95
CA ALA A 70 -9.96 -8.09 9.55
C ALA A 70 -9.43 -9.41 8.98
N ALA A 71 -8.17 -9.77 9.29
CA ALA A 71 -7.60 -11.05 8.89
C ALA A 71 -8.33 -12.23 9.55
N ALA A 72 -8.65 -12.12 10.84
CA ALA A 72 -9.41 -13.14 11.58
C ALA A 72 -10.82 -13.34 10.98
N ARG A 73 -11.52 -12.26 10.59
CA ARG A 73 -12.81 -12.35 9.90
C ARG A 73 -12.71 -12.97 8.50
N ALA A 74 -11.63 -12.72 7.76
CA ALA A 74 -11.44 -13.27 6.42
C ALA A 74 -11.02 -14.75 6.42
N LEU A 75 -10.34 -15.20 7.48
CA LEU A 75 -9.73 -16.53 7.55
C LEU A 75 -10.73 -17.69 7.31
N PRO A 76 -11.94 -17.75 7.92
CA PRO A 76 -12.85 -18.87 7.72
C PRO A 76 -13.23 -19.11 6.26
N ALA A 77 -13.53 -18.05 5.51
CA ALA A 77 -13.86 -18.16 4.09
C ALA A 77 -12.64 -18.50 3.23
N TRP A 78 -11.47 -17.92 3.53
CA TRP A 78 -10.25 -18.19 2.78
C TRP A 78 -9.75 -19.63 2.98
N ARG A 79 -9.79 -20.13 4.22
CA ARG A 79 -9.31 -21.49 4.54
C ARG A 79 -10.23 -22.58 4.01
N SER A 80 -11.53 -22.30 3.88
CA SER A 80 -12.52 -23.27 3.37
C SER A 80 -12.54 -23.36 1.85
N ALA A 81 -11.99 -22.36 1.15
CA ALA A 81 -11.86 -22.38 -0.31
C ALA A 81 -11.11 -23.64 -0.79
N LEU A 82 -11.44 -24.12 -1.99
CA LEU A 82 -10.74 -25.25 -2.58
C LEU A 82 -9.30 -24.86 -2.97
N PRO A 83 -8.34 -25.80 -2.95
CA PRO A 83 -6.97 -25.53 -3.39
C PRO A 83 -6.91 -24.88 -4.78
N GLN A 84 -7.72 -25.34 -5.73
CA GLN A 84 -7.78 -24.82 -7.11
C GLN A 84 -8.25 -23.36 -7.15
N GLU A 85 -9.19 -22.96 -6.30
CA GLU A 85 -9.70 -21.59 -6.22
C GLU A 85 -8.62 -20.64 -5.72
N ARG A 86 -7.91 -21.02 -4.64
CA ARG A 86 -6.78 -20.25 -4.13
C ARG A 86 -5.66 -20.15 -5.15
N SER A 87 -5.32 -21.25 -5.82
CA SER A 87 -4.31 -21.27 -6.89
C SER A 87 -4.66 -20.32 -8.03
N ARG A 88 -5.94 -20.24 -8.44
CA ARG A 88 -6.39 -19.31 -9.48
C ARG A 88 -6.18 -17.84 -9.07
N ILE A 89 -6.49 -17.50 -7.82
CA ILE A 89 -6.30 -16.13 -7.30
C ILE A 89 -4.81 -15.77 -7.26
N LEU A 90 -3.98 -16.67 -6.71
CA LEU A 90 -2.53 -16.48 -6.62
C LEU A 90 -1.87 -16.40 -8.01
N ARG A 91 -2.34 -17.21 -8.96
CA ARG A 91 -1.85 -17.20 -10.35
C ARG A 91 -2.18 -15.88 -11.04
N LYS A 92 -3.39 -15.37 -10.87
CA LYS A 92 -3.77 -14.03 -11.38
C LYS A 92 -2.90 -12.94 -10.77
N TRP A 93 -2.60 -13.03 -9.47
CA TRP A 93 -1.71 -12.05 -8.82
C TRP A 93 -0.29 -12.12 -9.41
N PHE A 94 0.25 -13.32 -9.64
CA PHE A 94 1.52 -13.51 -10.33
C PHE A 94 1.51 -12.87 -11.74
N GLU A 95 0.46 -13.10 -12.53
CA GLU A 95 0.34 -12.53 -13.87
C GLU A 95 0.32 -11.00 -13.84
N LEU A 96 -0.36 -10.39 -12.86
CA LEU A 96 -0.37 -8.94 -12.66
C LEU A 96 1.01 -8.38 -12.30
N ILE A 97 1.78 -9.10 -11.46
CA ILE A 97 3.15 -8.70 -11.11
C ILE A 97 4.05 -8.75 -12.36
N VAL A 98 3.96 -9.82 -13.15
CA VAL A 98 4.78 -9.99 -14.36
C VAL A 98 4.42 -8.96 -15.45
N ALA A 99 3.14 -8.56 -15.53
CA ALA A 99 2.67 -7.56 -16.46
C ALA A 99 3.07 -6.13 -16.06
N ALA A 100 3.25 -5.85 -14.76
CA ALA A 100 3.59 -4.53 -14.21
C ALA A 100 5.08 -4.16 -14.34
N LYS A 101 5.70 -4.51 -15.47
CA LYS A 101 7.09 -4.16 -15.81
C LYS A 101 7.23 -2.73 -16.31
#